data_AF-A0AAV0XIA3-F1
#
_entry.id   AF-A0AAV0XIA3-F1
#
_cell.length_a   1.000
_cell.length_b   1.000
_cell.length_c   1.000
_cell.angle_alpha   90.00
_cell.angle_beta   90.00
_cell.angle_gamma   90.00
#
_symmetry.space_group_name_H-M   'P 1'
#
loop_
_entity.id
_entity.type
_entity.pdbx_description
1 polymer ?
#
loop_
_entity_poly.entity_id
_entity_poly.type
_entity_poly.pdbx_seq_one_letter_code
_entity_poly.pdbx_strand_id
1 'polypeptide(L)'
;MDKDCRNTDVENEVWKSKYLLMQHEWRCQQNTIGRLEIQAMKLQSQLKRQSQFCSKTGYILGYCLWKATQIPDVINIILIKDKILELSEMMSGVLTSFNDTYQTKIPITDTEETRFVLSVIGLVANLSTVDAGRRFFSQTNSGKNVIQLIVCILIRIPSPSANQLKKISYSALYNVSNYTVKTTSQIINAELVSVINNDIKAATPTDIEPDLRYYALKLLQALIRNVCNKAAYDILSNNIELSRLVNLASAVDVETENISRNILDAFSKAKEQFETKIPLSL
;
A
#
# COMPACT_ATOMS: atom_id res chain seq x y z
N MET A 1 -42.64 -8.74 71.92
CA MET A 1 -43.35 -9.20 70.71
C MET A 1 -43.82 -8.02 69.84
N ASP A 2 -44.59 -7.06 70.35
CA ASP A 2 -45.12 -5.93 69.55
C ASP A 2 -44.10 -4.89 69.01
N LYS A 3 -42.91 -4.82 69.62
CA LYS A 3 -41.81 -3.95 69.16
C LYS A 3 -40.96 -4.60 68.07
N ASP A 4 -40.73 -5.92 68.15
CA ASP A 4 -40.04 -6.68 67.10
C ASP A 4 -40.87 -6.75 65.83
N CYS A 5 -42.17 -7.03 65.94
CA CYS A 5 -43.06 -7.08 64.76
C CYS A 5 -43.06 -5.75 63.98
N ARG A 6 -43.11 -4.61 64.69
CA ARG A 6 -43.03 -3.27 64.10
C ARG A 6 -41.67 -2.96 63.46
N ASN A 7 -40.57 -3.45 64.02
CA ASN A 7 -39.24 -3.27 63.42
C ASN A 7 -39.10 -4.09 62.12
N THR A 8 -39.59 -5.33 62.11
CA THR A 8 -39.58 -6.19 60.92
C THR A 8 -40.43 -5.62 59.79
N ASP A 9 -41.59 -5.01 60.11
CA ASP A 9 -42.45 -4.36 59.13
C ASP A 9 -41.78 -3.13 58.51
N VAL A 10 -41.09 -2.31 59.31
CA VAL A 10 -40.34 -1.14 58.83
C VAL A 10 -39.16 -1.58 57.94
N GLU A 11 -38.41 -2.61 58.32
CA GLU A 11 -37.33 -3.16 57.49
C GLU A 11 -37.84 -3.70 56.16
N ASN A 12 -38.98 -4.40 56.16
CA ASN A 12 -39.60 -4.92 54.95
C ASN A 12 -40.04 -3.79 53.99
N GLU A 13 -40.62 -2.72 54.51
CA GLU A 13 -40.99 -1.54 53.70
C GLU A 13 -39.76 -0.82 53.12
N VAL A 14 -38.65 -0.75 53.86
CA VAL A 14 -37.37 -0.23 53.35
C VAL A 14 -36.82 -1.10 52.21
N TRP A 15 -36.87 -2.43 52.35
CA TRP A 15 -36.42 -3.35 51.30
C TRP A 15 -37.28 -3.29 50.04
N LYS A 16 -38.62 -3.21 50.20
CA LYS A 16 -39.54 -2.98 49.06
C LYS A 16 -39.21 -1.68 48.34
N SER A 17 -38.97 -0.60 49.07
CA SER A 17 -38.61 0.70 48.50
C SER A 17 -37.30 0.64 47.72
N LYS A 18 -36.27 -0.02 48.27
CA LYS A 18 -34.98 -0.24 47.58
C LYS A 18 -35.15 -1.09 46.32
N TYR A 19 -35.95 -2.14 46.39
CA TYR A 19 -36.22 -3.00 45.25
C TYR A 19 -36.93 -2.25 44.11
N LEU A 20 -37.95 -1.45 44.42
CA LEU A 20 -38.66 -0.62 43.44
C LEU A 20 -37.74 0.43 42.81
N LEU A 21 -36.87 1.06 43.60
CA LEU A 21 -35.86 1.99 43.08
C LEU A 21 -34.91 1.28 42.12
N MET A 22 -34.39 0.11 42.49
CA MET A 22 -33.48 -0.66 41.65
C MET A 22 -34.15 -1.13 40.35
N GLN A 23 -35.42 -1.54 40.40
CA GLN A 23 -36.20 -1.87 39.20
C GLN A 23 -36.38 -0.66 38.28
N HIS A 24 -36.67 0.51 38.86
CA HIS A 24 -36.80 1.75 38.11
C HIS A 24 -35.47 2.14 37.45
N GLU A 25 -34.37 2.13 38.20
CA GLU A 25 -33.02 2.39 37.69
C GLU A 25 -32.63 1.42 36.58
N TRP A 26 -32.88 0.12 36.77
CA TRP A 26 -32.65 -0.91 35.74
C TRP A 26 -33.46 -0.61 34.47
N ARG A 27 -34.73 -0.24 34.59
CA ARG A 27 -35.57 0.14 33.44
C ARG A 27 -35.04 1.39 32.74
N CYS A 28 -34.60 2.40 33.49
CA CYS A 28 -33.96 3.59 32.95
C CYS A 28 -32.66 3.26 32.20
N GLN A 29 -31.85 2.35 32.74
CA GLN A 29 -30.63 1.87 32.10
C GLN A 29 -30.95 1.12 30.80
N GLN A 30 -31.93 0.21 30.80
CA GLN A 30 -32.36 -0.50 29.58
C GLN A 30 -32.83 0.46 28.49
N ASN A 31 -33.62 1.48 28.85
CA ASN A 31 -34.04 2.51 27.89
C ASN A 31 -32.83 3.30 27.33
N THR A 32 -31.83 3.57 28.16
CA THR A 32 -30.62 4.29 27.75
C THR A 32 -29.77 3.43 26.82
N ILE A 33 -29.58 2.15 27.15
CA ILE A 33 -28.87 1.18 26.31
C ILE A 33 -29.56 1.07 24.95
N GLY A 34 -30.87 0.86 24.91
CA GLY A 34 -31.62 0.77 23.65
C GLY A 34 -31.51 2.04 22.80
N ARG A 35 -31.51 3.24 23.41
CA ARG A 35 -31.27 4.49 22.69
C ARG A 35 -29.86 4.58 22.10
N LEU A 36 -28.84 4.15 22.86
CA LEU A 36 -27.45 4.15 22.39
C LEU A 36 -27.25 3.14 21.26
N GLU A 37 -27.86 1.96 21.33
CA GLU A 37 -27.83 0.96 20.26
C GLU A 37 -28.42 1.51 18.95
N ILE A 38 -29.59 2.16 19.02
CA ILE A 38 -30.21 2.80 17.85
C ILE A 38 -29.30 3.90 17.27
N GLN A 39 -28.67 4.71 18.11
CA GLN A 39 -27.73 5.75 17.66
C GLN A 39 -26.49 5.13 17.00
N ALA A 40 -25.93 4.08 17.58
CA ALA A 40 -24.79 3.36 17.02
C ALA A 40 -25.12 2.77 15.65
N MET A 41 -26.29 2.12 15.50
CA MET A 41 -26.75 1.59 14.21
C MET A 41 -26.94 2.70 13.17
N LYS A 42 -27.50 3.86 13.57
CA LYS A 42 -27.66 5.00 12.67
C LYS A 42 -26.32 5.57 12.20
N LEU A 43 -25.37 5.75 13.12
CA LEU A 43 -24.03 6.24 12.80
C LEU A 43 -23.27 5.25 11.90
N GLN A 44 -23.36 3.95 12.18
CA GLN A 44 -22.76 2.91 11.34
C GLN A 44 -23.34 2.92 9.92
N SER A 45 -24.66 3.09 9.79
CA SER A 45 -25.33 3.23 8.49
C SER A 45 -24.89 4.49 7.73
N GLN A 46 -24.77 5.62 8.43
CA GLN A 46 -24.28 6.87 7.84
C GLN A 46 -22.83 6.75 7.38
N LEU A 47 -21.95 6.19 8.21
CA LEU A 47 -20.53 5.98 7.91
C LEU A 47 -20.35 5.05 6.70
N LYS A 48 -21.14 3.98 6.61
CA LYS A 48 -21.12 3.09 5.43
C LYS A 48 -21.50 3.83 4.14
N ARG A 49 -22.57 4.65 4.17
CA ARG A 49 -22.98 5.44 3.01
C ARG A 49 -21.93 6.48 2.62
N GLN A 50 -21.34 7.15 3.60
CA GLN A 50 -20.30 8.15 3.35
C GLN A 50 -19.04 7.50 2.76
N SER A 51 -18.62 6.35 3.29
CA SER A 51 -17.50 5.58 2.76
C SER A 51 -17.73 5.19 1.29
N GLN A 52 -18.89 4.62 0.97
CA GLN A 52 -19.24 4.27 -0.42
C GLN A 52 -19.26 5.51 -1.35
N PHE A 53 -19.84 6.62 -0.89
CA PHE A 53 -19.84 7.86 -1.66
C PHE A 53 -18.43 8.40 -1.90
N CYS A 54 -17.56 8.37 -0.89
CA CYS A 54 -16.17 8.80 -0.97
C CYS A 54 -15.37 7.89 -1.92
N SER A 55 -15.48 6.56 -1.80
CA SER A 55 -14.82 5.60 -2.69
C SER A 55 -15.23 5.82 -4.15
N LYS A 56 -16.53 5.97 -4.41
CA LYS A 56 -17.06 6.20 -5.76
C LYS A 56 -16.60 7.52 -6.35
N THR A 57 -16.76 8.61 -5.60
CA THR A 57 -16.36 9.96 -6.04
C THR A 57 -14.86 10.05 -6.25
N GLY A 58 -14.09 9.51 -5.30
CA GLY A 58 -12.63 9.44 -5.34
C GLY A 58 -12.15 8.66 -6.55
N TYR A 59 -12.72 7.48 -6.81
CA TYR A 59 -12.40 6.69 -8.01
C TYR A 59 -12.69 7.46 -9.30
N ILE A 60 -13.87 8.05 -9.46
CA ILE A 60 -14.24 8.75 -10.71
C ILE A 60 -13.30 9.94 -10.95
N LEU A 61 -13.11 10.81 -9.95
CA LEU A 61 -12.26 11.99 -10.09
C LEU A 61 -10.78 11.61 -10.22
N GLY A 62 -10.32 10.65 -9.43
CA GLY A 62 -8.96 10.12 -9.49
C GLY A 62 -8.67 9.49 -10.85
N TYR A 63 -9.61 8.74 -11.42
CA TYR A 63 -9.49 8.17 -12.76
C TYR A 63 -9.38 9.27 -13.82
N CYS A 64 -10.24 10.28 -13.78
CA CYS A 64 -10.16 11.43 -14.69
C CYS A 64 -8.80 12.13 -14.60
N LEU A 65 -8.30 12.39 -13.39
CA LEU A 65 -7.02 13.05 -13.18
C LEU A 65 -5.84 12.17 -13.63
N TRP A 66 -5.90 10.87 -13.36
CA TRP A 66 -4.93 9.90 -13.86
C TRP A 66 -4.89 9.90 -15.40
N LYS A 67 -6.04 9.90 -16.08
CA LYS A 67 -6.06 9.99 -17.54
C LYS A 67 -5.58 11.34 -18.06
N ALA A 68 -5.96 12.44 -17.42
CA ALA A 68 -5.52 13.77 -17.81
C ALA A 68 -3.99 13.94 -17.69
N THR A 69 -3.37 13.35 -16.68
CA THR A 69 -1.91 13.37 -16.48
C THR A 69 -1.11 12.51 -17.46
N GLN A 70 -1.75 11.90 -18.45
CA GLN A 70 -1.04 11.38 -19.63
C GLN A 70 -0.53 12.52 -20.53
N ILE A 71 -1.05 13.73 -20.36
CA ILE A 71 -0.64 14.94 -21.08
C ILE A 71 0.45 15.66 -20.28
N PRO A 72 1.66 15.87 -20.84
CA PRO A 72 2.78 16.51 -20.13
C PRO A 72 2.46 17.89 -19.54
N ASP A 73 1.66 18.71 -20.23
CA ASP A 73 1.28 20.04 -19.74
C ASP A 73 0.44 19.97 -18.46
N VAL A 74 -0.42 18.96 -18.34
CA VAL A 74 -1.21 18.73 -17.12
C VAL A 74 -0.29 18.33 -15.95
N ILE A 75 0.72 17.51 -16.20
CA ILE A 75 1.75 17.17 -15.21
C ILE A 75 2.43 18.46 -14.71
N ASN A 76 2.85 19.34 -15.62
CA ASN A 76 3.53 20.59 -15.26
C ASN A 76 2.65 21.51 -14.41
N ILE A 77 1.35 21.60 -14.72
CA ILE A 77 0.39 22.39 -13.92
C ILE A 77 0.26 21.82 -12.50
N ILE A 78 0.19 20.49 -12.35
CA ILE A 78 0.03 19.84 -11.04
C ILE A 78 1.29 19.99 -10.19
N LEU A 79 2.48 19.94 -10.81
CA LEU A 79 3.77 20.01 -10.11
C LEU A 79 4.11 21.41 -9.57
N ILE A 80 3.22 22.40 -9.72
CA ILE A 80 3.30 23.67 -9.00
C ILE A 80 3.24 23.37 -7.50
N LYS A 81 4.25 23.88 -6.76
CA LYS A 81 4.62 23.44 -5.40
C LYS A 81 3.45 23.25 -4.44
N ASP A 82 2.54 24.22 -4.35
CA ASP A 82 1.45 24.15 -3.37
C ASP A 82 0.41 23.09 -3.75
N LYS A 83 0.18 22.88 -5.05
CA LYS A 83 -0.81 21.92 -5.55
C LYS A 83 -0.34 20.48 -5.44
N ILE A 84 0.94 20.21 -5.70
CA ILE A 84 1.48 18.87 -5.50
C ILE A 84 1.53 18.48 -4.02
N LEU A 85 1.72 19.43 -3.09
CA LEU A 85 1.69 19.16 -1.66
C LEU A 85 0.29 18.76 -1.19
N GLU A 86 -0.74 19.57 -1.46
CA GLU A 86 -2.15 19.26 -1.16
C GLU A 86 -2.56 17.91 -1.77
N LEU A 87 -2.17 17.68 -3.02
CA LEU A 87 -2.44 16.43 -3.72
C LEU A 87 -1.73 15.25 -3.04
N SER A 88 -0.48 15.39 -2.62
CA SER A 88 0.28 14.32 -1.96
C SER A 88 -0.25 13.96 -0.57
N GLU A 89 -0.84 14.92 0.15
CA GLU A 89 -1.53 14.68 1.42
C GLU A 89 -2.79 13.86 1.19
N MET A 90 -3.58 14.20 0.16
CA MET A 90 -4.73 13.39 -0.25
C MET A 90 -4.30 11.98 -0.66
N MET A 91 -3.28 11.85 -1.50
CA MET A 91 -2.73 10.55 -1.90
C MET A 91 -2.32 9.73 -0.66
N SER A 92 -1.59 10.34 0.27
CA SER A 92 -1.18 9.67 1.51
C SER A 92 -2.39 9.21 2.32
N GLY A 93 -3.40 10.06 2.51
CA GLY A 93 -4.61 9.71 3.24
C GLY A 93 -5.36 8.52 2.64
N VAL A 94 -5.49 8.49 1.30
CA VAL A 94 -6.14 7.38 0.58
C VAL A 94 -5.35 6.08 0.73
N LEU A 95 -4.03 6.12 0.51
CA LEU A 95 -3.18 4.94 0.58
C LEU A 95 -3.05 4.40 2.02
N THR A 96 -2.95 5.29 3.02
CA THR A 96 -2.96 4.92 4.44
C THR A 96 -4.30 4.27 4.81
N SER A 97 -5.43 4.89 4.47
CA SER A 97 -6.75 4.33 4.77
C SER A 97 -6.94 2.94 4.15
N PHE A 98 -6.44 2.72 2.93
CA PHE A 98 -6.47 1.42 2.29
C PHE A 98 -5.58 0.39 3.00
N ASN A 99 -4.35 0.77 3.35
CA ASN A 99 -3.44 -0.10 4.12
C ASN A 99 -4.01 -0.48 5.49
N ASP A 100 -4.64 0.46 6.19
CA ASP A 100 -5.24 0.26 7.52
C ASP A 100 -6.49 -0.61 7.46
N THR A 101 -7.25 -0.53 6.36
CA THR A 101 -8.46 -1.33 6.14
C THR A 101 -8.12 -2.79 5.85
N TYR A 102 -7.09 -3.04 5.04
CA TYR A 102 -6.79 -4.38 4.53
C TYR A 102 -5.60 -5.08 5.19
N GLN A 103 -4.83 -4.39 6.03
CA GLN A 103 -3.72 -4.84 6.91
C GLN A 103 -2.92 -6.07 6.45
N THR A 104 -3.52 -7.25 6.46
CA THR A 104 -2.90 -8.54 6.15
C THR A 104 -3.06 -8.98 4.69
N LYS A 105 -4.16 -8.65 4.01
CA LYS A 105 -4.38 -9.07 2.61
C LYS A 105 -5.41 -8.19 1.89
N ILE A 106 -5.00 -7.64 0.75
CA ILE A 106 -5.87 -6.88 -0.14
C ILE A 106 -6.88 -7.82 -0.83
N PRO A 107 -8.17 -7.46 -0.91
CA PRO A 107 -9.19 -8.28 -1.52
C PRO A 107 -8.91 -8.52 -3.01
N ILE A 108 -9.36 -9.67 -3.48
CA ILE A 108 -9.23 -10.16 -4.85
C ILE A 108 -10.22 -9.41 -5.79
N THR A 109 -11.12 -8.60 -5.23
CA THR A 109 -12.25 -7.99 -5.94
C THR A 109 -11.92 -6.59 -6.47
N ASP A 110 -12.37 -6.30 -7.68
CA ASP A 110 -12.34 -4.97 -8.29
C ASP A 110 -13.42 -4.07 -7.67
N THR A 111 -13.12 -3.50 -6.49
CA THR A 111 -14.02 -2.59 -5.76
C THR A 111 -13.74 -1.12 -6.10
N GLU A 112 -14.67 -0.23 -5.75
CA GLU A 112 -14.48 1.22 -5.92
C GLU A 112 -13.24 1.72 -5.14
N GLU A 113 -12.97 1.17 -3.96
CA GLU A 113 -11.76 1.45 -3.17
C GLU A 113 -10.50 1.05 -3.93
N THR A 114 -10.45 -0.18 -4.46
CA THR A 114 -9.31 -0.70 -5.22
C THR A 114 -9.07 0.15 -6.48
N ARG A 115 -10.12 0.56 -7.19
CA ARG A 115 -10.00 1.44 -8.36
C ARG A 115 -9.57 2.85 -7.98
N PHE A 116 -10.00 3.36 -6.82
CA PHE A 116 -9.54 4.65 -6.32
C PHE A 116 -8.04 4.62 -6.03
N VAL A 117 -7.57 3.61 -5.29
CA VAL A 117 -6.13 3.40 -5.05
C VAL A 117 -5.37 3.21 -6.36
N LEU A 118 -5.88 2.40 -7.29
CA LEU A 118 -5.30 2.22 -8.61
C LEU A 118 -5.08 3.56 -9.32
N SER A 119 -6.08 4.45 -9.28
CA SER A 119 -5.99 5.78 -9.90
C SER A 119 -4.98 6.70 -9.21
N VAL A 120 -4.86 6.62 -7.88
CA VAL A 120 -3.86 7.37 -7.10
C VAL A 120 -2.45 6.91 -7.44
N ILE A 121 -2.20 5.61 -7.48
CA ILE A 121 -0.88 5.06 -7.86
C ILE A 121 -0.58 5.37 -9.32
N GLY A 122 -1.58 5.30 -10.20
CA GLY A 122 -1.46 5.70 -11.60
C GLY A 122 -1.07 7.16 -11.79
N LEU A 123 -1.62 8.05 -10.96
CA LEU A 123 -1.24 9.44 -10.93
C LEU A 123 0.23 9.61 -10.52
N VAL A 124 0.69 8.91 -9.48
CA VAL A 124 2.12 8.90 -9.09
C VAL A 124 3.01 8.38 -10.21
N ALA A 125 2.59 7.32 -10.91
CA ALA A 125 3.32 6.77 -12.05
C ALA A 125 3.49 7.82 -13.16
N ASN A 126 2.42 8.51 -13.55
CA ASN A 126 2.45 9.55 -14.57
C ASN A 126 3.28 10.76 -14.14
N LEU A 127 3.07 11.29 -12.93
CA LEU A 127 3.81 12.45 -12.43
C LEU A 127 5.32 12.16 -12.33
N SER A 128 5.71 10.91 -12.10
CA SER A 128 7.11 10.48 -12.03
C SER A 128 7.77 10.27 -13.41
N THR A 129 7.07 10.52 -14.51
CA THR A 129 7.67 10.45 -15.86
C THR A 129 8.58 11.66 -16.16
N VAL A 130 8.42 12.77 -15.42
CA VAL A 130 9.26 13.98 -15.54
C VAL A 130 10.16 14.17 -14.32
N ASP A 131 11.27 14.91 -14.50
CA ASP A 131 12.27 15.09 -13.43
C ASP A 131 11.72 15.81 -12.20
N ALA A 132 10.85 16.79 -12.38
CA ALA A 132 10.25 17.52 -11.26
C ALA A 132 9.41 16.60 -10.36
N GLY A 133 8.63 15.68 -10.93
CA GLY A 133 7.86 14.69 -10.17
C GLY A 133 8.75 13.65 -9.51
N ARG A 134 9.74 13.10 -10.25
CA ARG A 134 10.77 12.20 -9.69
C ARG A 134 11.46 12.82 -8.47
N ARG A 135 11.85 14.10 -8.59
CA ARG A 135 12.45 14.88 -7.50
C ARG A 135 11.50 15.00 -6.31
N PHE A 136 10.23 15.36 -6.55
CA PHE A 136 9.23 15.49 -5.49
C PHE A 136 9.08 14.19 -4.69
N PHE A 137 8.80 13.08 -5.36
CA PHE A 137 8.58 11.77 -4.72
C PHE A 137 9.85 11.19 -4.07
N SER A 138 11.03 11.60 -4.52
CA SER A 138 12.31 11.13 -3.97
C SER A 138 12.84 11.94 -2.81
N GLN A 139 12.60 13.26 -2.78
CA GLN A 139 13.33 14.16 -1.88
C GLN A 139 12.46 14.73 -0.76
N THR A 140 11.18 14.98 -1.00
CA THR A 140 10.27 15.56 0.00
C THR A 140 9.75 14.49 0.96
N ASN A 141 9.40 14.88 2.20
CA ASN A 141 8.83 13.95 3.18
C ASN A 141 7.45 13.43 2.71
N SER A 142 6.59 14.32 2.18
CA SER A 142 5.28 13.94 1.65
C SER A 142 5.41 12.97 0.47
N GLY A 143 6.32 13.25 -0.45
CA GLY A 143 6.60 12.36 -1.58
C GLY A 143 7.11 10.98 -1.15
N LYS A 144 8.10 10.93 -0.25
CA LYS A 144 8.63 9.66 0.28
C LYS A 144 7.57 8.85 1.01
N ASN A 145 6.69 9.51 1.76
CA ASN A 145 5.59 8.85 2.45
C ASN A 145 4.66 8.14 1.46
N VAL A 146 4.27 8.81 0.38
CA VAL A 146 3.47 8.20 -0.70
C VAL A 146 4.17 6.97 -1.29
N ILE A 147 5.48 7.04 -1.56
CA ILE A 147 6.24 5.91 -2.11
C ILE A 147 6.30 4.74 -1.13
N GLN A 148 6.52 4.98 0.17
CA GLN A 148 6.50 3.92 1.17
C GLN A 148 5.12 3.25 1.28
N LEU A 149 4.05 4.03 1.21
CA LEU A 149 2.69 3.48 1.21
C LEU A 149 2.42 2.61 -0.03
N ILE A 150 2.94 2.99 -1.21
CA ILE A 150 2.87 2.18 -2.43
C ILE A 150 3.65 0.87 -2.27
N VAL A 151 4.85 0.91 -1.67
CA VAL A 151 5.63 -0.30 -1.36
C VAL A 151 4.84 -1.24 -0.43
N CYS A 152 4.26 -0.72 0.65
CA CYS A 152 3.43 -1.50 1.57
C CYS A 152 2.23 -2.15 0.87
N ILE A 153 1.57 -1.41 -0.03
CA ILE A 153 0.47 -1.95 -0.83
C ILE A 153 0.99 -3.07 -1.72
N LEU A 154 2.03 -2.84 -2.52
CA LEU A 154 2.58 -3.82 -3.46
C LEU A 154 2.96 -5.14 -2.79
N ILE A 155 3.54 -5.09 -1.59
CA ILE A 155 3.91 -6.28 -0.81
C ILE A 155 2.68 -7.15 -0.46
N ARG A 156 1.50 -6.53 -0.29
CA ARG A 156 0.27 -7.18 0.19
C ARG A 156 -0.69 -7.58 -0.93
N ILE A 157 -0.42 -7.21 -2.18
CA ILE A 157 -1.32 -7.55 -3.30
C ILE A 157 -1.16 -9.04 -3.64
N PRO A 158 -2.24 -9.84 -3.59
CA PRO A 158 -2.18 -11.23 -4.06
C PRO A 158 -2.07 -11.30 -5.58
N SER A 159 -1.20 -12.19 -6.08
CA SER A 159 -1.30 -12.70 -7.46
C SER A 159 -2.32 -13.84 -7.50
N PRO A 160 -3.14 -14.01 -8.56
CA PRO A 160 -3.15 -13.25 -9.83
C PRO A 160 -4.24 -12.17 -9.95
N SER A 161 -5.08 -11.99 -8.93
CA SER A 161 -6.36 -11.28 -9.07
C SER A 161 -6.30 -9.75 -9.08
N ALA A 162 -5.16 -9.16 -8.75
CA ALA A 162 -4.96 -7.71 -8.70
C ALA A 162 -3.74 -7.26 -9.55
N ASN A 163 -3.52 -7.96 -10.67
CA ASN A 163 -2.40 -7.71 -11.58
C ASN A 163 -2.32 -6.23 -12.01
N GLN A 164 -3.44 -5.57 -12.29
CA GLN A 164 -3.42 -4.16 -12.70
C GLN A 164 -2.89 -3.22 -11.61
N LEU A 165 -3.24 -3.47 -10.34
CA LEU A 165 -2.73 -2.70 -9.21
C LEU A 165 -1.23 -2.95 -9.00
N LYS A 166 -0.78 -4.19 -9.20
CA LYS A 166 0.66 -4.51 -9.18
C LYS A 166 1.42 -3.82 -10.30
N LYS A 167 0.94 -3.94 -11.56
CA LYS A 167 1.58 -3.32 -12.74
C LYS A 167 1.79 -1.82 -12.53
N ILE A 168 0.76 -1.10 -12.08
CA ILE A 168 0.89 0.34 -11.89
C ILE A 168 1.80 0.70 -10.71
N SER A 169 1.80 -0.11 -9.65
CA SER A 169 2.73 0.06 -8.51
C SER A 169 4.17 -0.15 -8.95
N TYR A 170 4.45 -1.21 -9.73
CA TYR A 170 5.76 -1.44 -10.33
C TYR A 170 6.18 -0.28 -11.24
N SER A 171 5.27 0.24 -12.07
CA SER A 171 5.54 1.40 -12.93
C SER A 171 5.90 2.66 -12.14
N ALA A 172 5.14 2.97 -11.08
CA ALA A 172 5.42 4.11 -10.19
C ALA A 172 6.80 3.98 -9.53
N LEU A 173 7.10 2.83 -8.92
CA LEU A 173 8.37 2.57 -8.26
C LEU A 173 9.55 2.55 -9.25
N TYR A 174 9.35 2.02 -10.45
CA TYR A 174 10.34 2.07 -11.52
C TYR A 174 10.68 3.52 -11.90
N ASN A 175 9.67 4.35 -12.16
CA ASN A 175 9.89 5.75 -12.54
C ASN A 175 10.66 6.52 -11.46
N VAL A 176 10.30 6.32 -10.19
CA VAL A 176 10.95 7.03 -9.06
C VAL A 176 12.35 6.50 -8.76
N SER A 177 12.56 5.18 -8.80
CA SER A 177 13.89 4.58 -8.55
C SER A 177 14.95 5.03 -9.54
N ASN A 178 14.57 5.41 -10.76
CA ASN A 178 15.48 5.95 -11.77
C ASN A 178 15.97 7.38 -11.49
N TYR A 179 15.51 8.05 -10.42
CA TYR A 179 15.93 9.43 -10.12
C TYR A 179 17.33 9.52 -9.50
N THR A 180 17.53 8.88 -8.34
CA THR A 180 18.84 8.84 -7.69
C THR A 180 19.09 7.47 -7.07
N VAL A 181 20.37 7.16 -6.94
CA VAL A 181 20.90 6.02 -6.22
C VAL A 181 20.42 5.98 -4.75
N LYS A 182 20.29 7.15 -4.10
CA LYS A 182 19.73 7.27 -2.75
C LYS A 182 18.25 6.89 -2.71
N THR A 183 17.48 7.32 -3.70
CA THR A 183 16.06 6.93 -3.85
C THR A 183 15.92 5.42 -3.96
N THR A 184 16.73 4.79 -4.82
CA THR A 184 16.71 3.34 -5.01
C THR A 184 16.94 2.61 -3.69
N SER A 185 17.95 3.02 -2.92
CA SER A 185 18.26 2.39 -1.63
C SER A 185 17.16 2.55 -0.57
N GLN A 186 16.30 3.57 -0.68
CA GLN A 186 15.16 3.76 0.24
C GLN A 186 13.97 2.85 -0.10
N ILE A 187 13.88 2.39 -1.35
CA ILE A 187 12.82 1.50 -1.82
C ILE A 187 13.19 0.03 -1.54
N ILE A 188 14.47 -0.33 -1.67
CA ILE A 188 14.95 -1.72 -1.47
C ILE A 188 14.68 -2.18 -0.04
N ASN A 189 13.85 -3.21 0.08
CA ASN A 189 13.60 -3.96 1.30
C ASN A 189 13.35 -5.44 0.95
N ALA A 190 13.58 -6.35 1.90
CA ALA A 190 13.53 -7.79 1.66
C ALA A 190 12.15 -8.30 1.21
N GLU A 191 11.07 -7.77 1.79
CA GLU A 191 9.70 -8.16 1.46
C GLU A 191 9.34 -7.79 0.02
N LEU A 192 9.66 -6.56 -0.40
CA LEU A 192 9.46 -6.11 -1.77
C LEU A 192 10.25 -6.96 -2.77
N VAL A 193 11.52 -7.25 -2.47
CA VAL A 193 12.37 -8.06 -3.36
C VAL A 193 11.85 -9.50 -3.46
N SER A 194 11.34 -10.06 -2.36
CA SER A 194 10.68 -11.37 -2.36
C SER A 194 9.43 -11.37 -3.26
N VAL A 195 8.59 -10.33 -3.18
CA VAL A 195 7.42 -10.18 -4.06
C VAL A 195 7.81 -10.05 -5.54
N ILE A 196 8.83 -9.25 -5.85
CA ILE A 196 9.41 -9.15 -7.20
C ILE A 196 9.85 -10.54 -7.69
N ASN A 197 10.60 -11.28 -6.87
CA ASN A 197 11.08 -12.62 -7.20
C ASN A 197 9.92 -13.58 -7.50
N ASN A 198 8.88 -13.56 -6.67
CA ASN A 198 7.71 -14.43 -6.85
C ASN A 198 6.95 -14.11 -8.16
N ASP A 199 6.77 -12.83 -8.47
CA ASP A 199 6.12 -12.40 -9.71
C ASP A 199 6.97 -12.69 -10.96
N ILE A 200 8.31 -12.76 -10.82
CA ILE A 200 9.22 -13.24 -11.88
C ILE A 200 9.11 -14.76 -12.07
N LYS A 201 9.02 -15.52 -10.98
CA LYS A 201 8.98 -16.99 -10.99
C LYS A 201 7.71 -17.56 -11.60
N ALA A 202 6.55 -16.97 -11.27
CA ALA A 202 5.25 -17.48 -11.63
C ALA A 202 5.21 -17.96 -13.10
N ALA A 203 5.10 -19.28 -13.27
CA ALA A 203 5.56 -19.99 -14.47
C ALA A 203 4.47 -20.23 -15.51
N THR A 204 3.21 -19.94 -15.23
CA THR A 204 2.09 -20.32 -16.10
C THR A 204 1.70 -19.20 -17.07
N PRO A 205 1.65 -19.48 -18.39
CA PRO A 205 1.06 -18.59 -19.40
C PRO A 205 -0.44 -18.33 -19.19
N THR A 206 -1.09 -19.02 -18.26
CA THR A 206 -2.53 -18.97 -17.97
C THR A 206 -2.90 -18.25 -16.67
N ASP A 207 -1.96 -17.98 -15.75
CA ASP A 207 -2.30 -17.36 -14.45
C ASP A 207 -1.82 -15.92 -14.30
N ILE A 208 -0.91 -15.43 -15.14
CA ILE A 208 -0.41 -14.05 -15.05
C ILE A 208 -0.27 -13.48 -16.46
N GLU A 209 -0.91 -12.33 -16.70
CA GLU A 209 -0.76 -11.59 -17.95
C GLU A 209 0.74 -11.33 -18.21
N PRO A 210 1.28 -11.65 -19.41
CA PRO A 210 2.71 -11.52 -19.75
C PRO A 210 3.36 -10.21 -19.30
N ASP A 211 2.57 -9.13 -19.31
CA ASP A 211 2.93 -7.81 -18.82
C ASP A 211 3.45 -7.76 -17.36
N LEU A 212 2.89 -8.53 -16.42
CA LEU A 212 3.24 -8.34 -14.99
C LEU A 212 4.69 -8.72 -14.70
N ARG A 213 5.16 -9.83 -15.28
CA ARG A 213 6.56 -10.26 -15.18
C ARG A 213 7.49 -9.19 -15.74
N TYR A 214 7.11 -8.58 -16.85
CA TYR A 214 7.87 -7.51 -17.47
C TYR A 214 8.02 -6.30 -16.53
N TYR A 215 6.94 -5.85 -15.88
CA TYR A 215 7.00 -4.75 -14.92
C TYR A 215 7.88 -5.09 -13.70
N ALA A 216 7.81 -6.31 -13.18
CA ALA A 216 8.65 -6.77 -12.08
C ALA A 216 10.15 -6.79 -12.48
N LEU A 217 10.46 -7.30 -13.68
CA LEU A 217 11.82 -7.30 -14.24
C LEU A 217 12.36 -5.87 -14.44
N LYS A 218 11.54 -4.94 -14.96
CA LYS A 218 11.94 -3.53 -15.11
C LYS A 218 12.29 -2.87 -13.77
N LEU A 219 11.47 -3.09 -12.75
CA LEU A 219 11.79 -2.58 -11.41
C LEU A 219 13.08 -3.22 -10.90
N LEU A 220 13.21 -4.55 -10.97
CA LEU A 220 14.44 -5.24 -10.53
C LEU A 220 15.68 -4.68 -11.21
N GLN A 221 15.64 -4.50 -12.53
CA GLN A 221 16.71 -3.90 -13.31
C GLN A 221 17.10 -2.51 -12.80
N ALA A 222 16.13 -1.64 -12.52
CA ALA A 222 16.41 -0.31 -11.98
C ALA A 222 17.04 -0.39 -10.57
N LEU A 223 16.55 -1.29 -9.72
CA LEU A 223 17.04 -1.46 -8.34
C LEU A 223 18.49 -1.95 -8.31
N ILE A 224 18.83 -3.01 -9.07
CA ILE A 224 20.19 -3.54 -9.10
C ILE A 224 21.17 -2.57 -9.79
N ARG A 225 20.74 -1.88 -10.86
CA ARG A 225 21.62 -0.93 -11.58
C ARG A 225 22.03 0.26 -10.70
N ASN A 226 21.15 0.69 -9.80
CA ASN A 226 21.35 1.85 -8.94
C ASN A 226 21.67 1.47 -7.49
N VAL A 227 22.09 0.24 -7.22
CA VAL A 227 22.50 -0.20 -5.87
C VAL A 227 23.79 0.51 -5.46
N CYS A 228 23.89 0.99 -4.22
CA CYS A 228 25.08 1.75 -3.77
C CYS A 228 25.70 1.34 -2.46
N ASN A 229 25.13 0.37 -1.76
CA ASN A 229 25.68 -0.11 -0.52
C ASN A 229 25.51 -1.61 -0.41
N LYS A 230 26.39 -2.22 0.38
CA LYS A 230 26.44 -3.67 0.58
C LYS A 230 25.12 -4.22 1.12
N ALA A 231 24.48 -3.53 2.06
CA ALA A 231 23.21 -3.99 2.65
C ALA A 231 22.09 -4.11 1.60
N ALA A 232 21.92 -3.11 0.73
CA ALA A 232 20.94 -3.14 -0.34
C ALA A 232 21.27 -4.25 -1.38
N TYR A 233 22.55 -4.43 -1.69
CA TYR A 233 22.99 -5.53 -2.55
C TYR A 233 22.71 -6.90 -1.91
N ASP A 234 23.01 -7.09 -0.63
CA ASP A 234 22.78 -8.34 0.09
C ASP A 234 21.30 -8.70 0.14
N ILE A 235 20.42 -7.71 0.31
CA ILE A 235 18.97 -7.91 0.20
C ILE A 235 18.61 -8.44 -1.20
N LEU A 236 19.13 -7.84 -2.26
CA LEU A 236 18.87 -8.28 -3.64
C LEU A 236 19.42 -9.68 -3.89
N SER A 237 20.68 -9.95 -3.54
CA SER A 237 21.36 -11.22 -3.81
C SER A 237 20.74 -12.38 -3.04
N ASN A 238 20.28 -12.15 -1.81
CA ASN A 238 19.73 -13.20 -0.96
C ASN A 238 18.27 -13.56 -1.32
N ASN A 239 17.54 -12.64 -1.97
CA ASN A 239 16.11 -12.81 -2.24
C ASN A 239 15.78 -13.05 -3.72
N ILE A 240 16.69 -12.82 -4.66
CA ILE A 240 16.49 -13.08 -6.09
C ILE A 240 17.08 -14.43 -6.51
N GLU A 241 16.28 -15.26 -7.18
CA GLU A 241 16.76 -16.54 -7.72
C GLU A 241 17.40 -16.36 -9.12
N LEU A 242 18.73 -16.29 -9.17
CA LEU A 242 19.47 -16.05 -10.42
C LEU A 242 19.29 -17.15 -11.48
N SER A 243 19.10 -18.42 -11.08
CA SER A 243 18.84 -19.53 -12.02
C SER A 243 17.59 -19.27 -12.88
N ARG A 244 16.55 -18.64 -12.30
CA ARG A 244 15.35 -18.28 -13.04
C ARG A 244 15.62 -17.19 -14.07
N LEU A 245 16.45 -16.21 -13.75
CA LEU A 245 16.86 -15.15 -14.67
C LEU A 245 17.70 -15.71 -15.83
N VAL A 246 18.57 -16.69 -15.58
CA VAL A 246 19.32 -17.40 -16.63
C VAL A 246 18.37 -18.09 -17.61
N ASN A 247 17.32 -18.75 -17.12
CA ASN A 247 16.30 -19.35 -17.98
C ASN A 247 15.55 -18.31 -18.83
N LEU A 248 15.23 -17.14 -18.25
CA LEU A 248 14.56 -16.05 -18.95
C LEU A 248 15.47 -15.32 -19.96
N ALA A 249 16.80 -15.34 -19.75
CA ALA A 249 17.80 -14.81 -20.68
C ALA A 249 17.98 -15.68 -21.95
N SER A 250 17.27 -16.80 -22.01
CA SER A 250 17.15 -17.69 -23.18
C SER A 250 15.69 -17.83 -23.64
N ALA A 251 14.80 -16.92 -23.19
CA ALA A 251 13.40 -16.91 -23.61
C ALA A 251 13.26 -16.53 -25.10
N VAL A 252 12.15 -16.94 -25.71
CA VAL A 252 11.81 -16.57 -27.11
C VAL A 252 11.47 -15.08 -27.24
N ASP A 253 10.97 -14.46 -26.17
CA ASP A 253 10.65 -13.04 -26.13
C ASP A 253 11.91 -12.18 -25.94
N VAL A 254 12.27 -11.44 -26.99
CA VAL A 254 13.49 -10.62 -27.07
C VAL A 254 13.56 -9.57 -25.96
N GLU A 255 12.43 -9.01 -25.55
CA GLU A 255 12.41 -7.98 -24.50
C GLU A 255 12.72 -8.57 -23.12
N THR A 256 12.06 -9.69 -22.77
CA THR A 256 12.35 -10.45 -21.54
C THR A 256 13.78 -10.97 -21.50
N GLU A 257 14.27 -11.46 -22.64
CA GLU A 257 15.65 -11.94 -22.84
C GLU A 257 16.66 -10.83 -22.52
N ASN A 258 16.50 -9.66 -23.15
CA ASN A 258 17.39 -8.52 -22.98
C ASN A 258 17.39 -7.97 -21.56
N ILE A 259 16.21 -7.81 -20.94
CA ILE A 259 16.13 -7.31 -19.56
C ILE A 259 16.79 -8.29 -18.59
N SER A 260 16.55 -9.60 -18.76
CA SER A 260 17.14 -10.63 -17.89
C SER A 260 18.67 -10.66 -17.99
N ARG A 261 19.24 -10.54 -19.20
CA ARG A 261 20.71 -10.43 -19.37
C ARG A 261 21.29 -9.20 -18.69
N ASN A 262 20.64 -8.05 -18.86
CA ASN A 262 21.09 -6.81 -18.23
C ASN A 262 21.05 -6.89 -16.70
N ILE A 263 20.04 -7.58 -16.14
CA ILE A 263 19.97 -7.82 -14.69
C ILE A 263 21.13 -8.71 -14.24
N LEU A 264 21.40 -9.82 -14.95
CA LEU A 264 22.50 -10.73 -14.63
C LEU A 264 23.87 -10.03 -14.68
N ASP A 265 24.12 -9.22 -15.71
CA ASP A 265 25.34 -8.41 -15.82
C ASP A 265 25.45 -7.40 -14.66
N ALA A 266 24.35 -6.74 -14.30
CA ALA A 266 24.33 -5.81 -13.17
C ALA A 266 24.61 -6.52 -11.82
N PHE A 267 24.09 -7.73 -11.62
CA PHE A 267 24.43 -8.55 -10.44
C PHE A 267 25.92 -8.91 -10.41
N SER A 268 26.51 -9.31 -11.54
CA SER A 268 27.94 -9.62 -11.63
C SER A 268 28.81 -8.40 -11.29
N LYS A 269 28.48 -7.23 -11.86
CA LYS A 269 29.18 -5.97 -11.56
C LYS A 269 29.06 -5.56 -10.10
N ALA A 270 27.87 -5.67 -9.52
CA ALA A 270 27.64 -5.36 -8.11
C ALA A 270 28.39 -6.35 -7.20
N LYS A 271 28.42 -7.64 -7.55
CA LYS A 271 29.20 -8.66 -6.84
C LYS A 271 30.68 -8.31 -6.79
N GLU A 272 31.27 -7.94 -7.93
CA GLU A 272 32.65 -7.45 -7.98
C GLU A 272 32.83 -6.24 -7.05
N GLN A 273 31.96 -5.24 -7.15
CA GLN A 273 32.05 -4.03 -6.35
C GLN A 273 31.98 -4.28 -4.83
N PHE A 274 31.13 -5.20 -4.38
CA PHE A 274 30.75 -5.33 -2.97
C PHE A 274 31.29 -6.58 -2.27
N GLU A 275 31.74 -7.61 -3.00
CA GLU A 275 32.29 -8.84 -2.41
C GLU A 275 33.81 -8.99 -2.65
N THR A 276 34.39 -8.38 -3.68
CA THR A 276 35.80 -8.63 -4.03
C THR A 276 36.81 -7.61 -3.45
N LYS A 277 36.35 -6.57 -2.76
CA LYS A 277 37.25 -5.68 -1.99
C LYS A 277 37.63 -6.32 -0.66
N ILE A 278 38.63 -7.21 -0.71
CA ILE A 278 39.45 -7.58 0.46
C ILE A 278 40.06 -6.27 1.00
N PRO A 279 39.96 -5.95 2.31
CA PRO A 279 40.75 -4.87 2.86
C PRO A 279 42.23 -5.25 2.74
N LEU A 280 42.99 -4.51 1.93
CA LEU A 280 44.44 -4.51 2.03
C LEU A 280 44.78 -3.98 3.42
N SER A 281 45.02 -4.91 4.35
CA SER A 281 45.75 -4.66 5.58
C SER A 281 47.19 -4.31 5.19
N LEU A 282 47.56 -3.04 5.39
CA LEU A 282 48.92 -2.58 5.65
C LEU A 282 48.83 -1.43 6.65
#